data_AF-A0A2K9YPE0-F1
#
_entry.id   AF-A0A2K9YPE0-F1
#
_cell.length_a   1.000
_cell.length_b   1.000
_cell.length_c   1.000
_cell.angle_alpha   90.00
_cell.angle_beta   90.00
_cell.angle_gamma   90.00
#
_symmetry.space_group_name_H-M   'P 1'
#
loop_
_entity.id
_entity.type
_entity.pdbx_description
1 polymer ?
#
loop_
_entity_poly.entity_id
_entity_poly.type
_entity_poly.pdbx_seq_one_letter_code
_entity_poly.pdbx_strand_id
1 'polypeptide(L)'
;NWINLQDYDVIMSFTYLIFKTKKSITANNTKFFNLTKNFNFSINSSSISKIEKENWKLILGRKGPIKYAHNLAKEQIKRNKTVTLKVMNEILAYCNISINEEIFNSLINTPSIMIKNLDINESKKILKDNIGSVSSKIQIPGVYIFKHKLTGDKYVGSSSQLAIRISGYLNYTHKPTGKFVPLILKDKLSNFTLEVIPLVNNYNFRSEIVLEQYFLLDPTFNLNTIKVANYPSGSNSKPLFMYNRDKSILYYSSTQQIDFIKNLNISHFTFTKHLKNGSYYLGKYLFTREPELNTKIKDISILNLALQLEKDRKLFNKNKPLNSLSRSVLMCLENNSIKKGDSNQEMLFFSIGKCVEFLKNKGISATQVSLVKYIGTGKSYHGYIFKYV
;
A
#
# COMPACT_ATOMS: atom_id res chain seq x y z
N ASN A 1 37.25 -11.74 6.98
CA ASN A 1 36.94 -11.18 5.65
C ASN A 1 35.85 -11.99 4.98
N TRP A 2 34.60 -11.73 5.38
CA TRP A 2 33.44 -12.47 4.90
C TRP A 2 32.44 -11.50 4.28
N ILE A 3 32.11 -11.80 3.04
CA ILE A 3 31.13 -11.12 2.19
C ILE A 3 29.74 -11.40 2.79
N ASN A 4 28.98 -10.35 3.09
CA ASN A 4 27.62 -10.45 3.57
C ASN A 4 26.67 -10.47 2.35
N LEU A 5 26.22 -11.67 1.99
CA LEU A 5 25.26 -11.97 0.93
C LEU A 5 23.88 -12.18 1.57
N GLN A 6 23.06 -11.14 1.66
CA GLN A 6 21.62 -11.32 1.94
C GLN A 6 20.70 -10.19 1.43
N ASP A 7 21.12 -9.47 0.39
CA ASP A 7 20.32 -8.43 -0.31
C ASP A 7 19.67 -8.92 -1.63
N TYR A 8 19.23 -10.16 -1.69
CA TYR A 8 18.43 -10.65 -2.82
C TYR A 8 17.28 -11.50 -2.30
N ASP A 9 16.06 -10.94 -2.21
CA ASP A 9 14.79 -11.68 -2.32
C ASP A 9 13.55 -10.76 -2.35
N VAL A 10 13.50 -9.84 -3.32
CA VAL A 10 12.23 -9.19 -3.75
C VAL A 10 12.07 -9.23 -5.27
N ILE A 11 12.52 -10.28 -5.96
CA ILE A 11 12.07 -10.55 -7.34
C ILE A 11 12.16 -12.05 -7.55
N MET A 12 11.03 -12.76 -7.45
CA MET A 12 10.77 -13.97 -8.24
C MET A 12 9.35 -14.46 -7.95
N SER A 13 8.37 -14.03 -8.75
CA SER A 13 7.20 -14.85 -9.08
C SER A 13 6.38 -14.21 -10.20
N PHE A 14 6.32 -14.94 -11.32
CA PHE A 14 5.43 -14.81 -12.49
C PHE A 14 5.79 -13.83 -13.62
N THR A 15 6.91 -14.11 -14.30
CA THR A 15 7.01 -13.92 -15.76
C THR A 15 7.74 -15.11 -16.40
N TYR A 16 7.03 -16.21 -16.70
CA TYR A 16 7.38 -17.11 -17.80
C TYR A 16 6.25 -18.12 -18.10
N LEU A 17 5.24 -17.74 -18.90
CA LEU A 17 4.62 -18.66 -19.88
C LEU A 17 3.66 -17.93 -20.84
N ILE A 18 4.14 -16.96 -21.61
CA ILE A 18 3.43 -16.54 -22.84
C ILE A 18 4.47 -16.28 -23.91
N PHE A 19 4.71 -17.26 -24.78
CA PHE A 19 4.97 -17.07 -26.22
C PHE A 19 5.02 -18.44 -26.93
N LYS A 20 3.89 -18.86 -27.49
CA LYS A 20 3.76 -19.40 -28.86
C LYS A 20 2.37 -20.01 -29.03
N THR A 21 1.47 -19.23 -29.59
CA THR A 21 0.73 -19.64 -30.80
C THR A 21 0.22 -18.37 -31.46
N LYS A 22 0.85 -18.03 -32.59
CA LYS A 22 0.29 -17.11 -33.56
C LYS A 22 -0.98 -17.75 -34.13
N LYS A 23 -2.12 -17.07 -34.05
CA LYS A 23 -3.02 -16.98 -35.19
C LYS A 23 -3.88 -15.72 -35.11
N SER A 24 -3.76 -14.93 -36.18
CA SER A 24 -4.64 -13.83 -36.54
C SER A 24 -6.07 -14.32 -36.62
N ILE A 25 -7.00 -13.63 -35.95
CA ILE A 25 -8.38 -13.54 -36.39
C ILE A 25 -8.81 -12.07 -36.29
N THR A 26 -9.29 -11.63 -37.42
CA THR A 26 -9.81 -10.33 -37.82
C THR A 26 -10.99 -9.83 -37.01
N ALA A 27 -11.18 -8.51 -37.13
CA ALA A 27 -12.28 -7.68 -36.66
C ALA A 27 -13.66 -8.35 -36.57
N ASN A 28 -14.43 -7.96 -35.55
CA ASN A 28 -15.80 -7.54 -35.78
C ASN A 28 -16.29 -6.55 -34.72
N ASN A 29 -16.88 -5.47 -35.25
CA ASN A 29 -17.65 -4.45 -34.56
C ASN A 29 -18.68 -5.04 -33.60
N THR A 30 -18.81 -4.47 -32.40
CA THR A 30 -20.12 -4.33 -31.75
C THR A 30 -20.13 -3.14 -30.78
N LYS A 31 -20.73 -2.05 -31.30
CA LYS A 31 -21.62 -1.10 -30.63
C LYS A 31 -21.34 -0.75 -29.15
N PHE A 32 -20.79 0.46 -29.00
CA PHE A 32 -21.13 1.40 -27.94
C PHE A 32 -22.60 1.30 -27.50
N PHE A 33 -22.83 1.03 -26.22
CA PHE A 33 -24.05 1.45 -25.53
C PHE A 33 -23.68 2.45 -24.44
N ASN A 34 -23.95 3.71 -24.76
CA ASN A 34 -24.10 4.77 -23.77
C ASN A 34 -25.30 4.42 -22.86
N LEU A 35 -25.04 4.32 -21.57
CA LEU A 35 -26.08 4.39 -20.54
C LEU A 35 -25.62 5.39 -19.47
N THR A 36 -25.65 6.66 -19.86
CA THR A 36 -25.80 7.78 -18.93
C THR A 36 -27.23 7.74 -18.38
N LYS A 37 -27.43 7.05 -17.25
CA LYS A 37 -28.58 7.30 -16.39
C LYS A 37 -28.14 8.23 -15.26
N ASN A 38 -28.52 9.50 -15.44
CA ASN A 38 -28.60 10.49 -14.37
C ASN A 38 -29.47 9.96 -13.24
N PHE A 39 -28.87 9.56 -12.13
CA PHE A 39 -29.57 9.49 -10.84
C PHE A 39 -29.28 10.78 -10.07
N ASN A 40 -30.13 11.78 -10.29
CA ASN A 40 -30.27 12.90 -9.38
C ASN A 40 -31.00 12.38 -8.13
N PHE A 41 -30.25 12.00 -7.10
CA PHE A 41 -30.81 11.90 -5.76
C PHE A 41 -30.73 13.27 -5.09
N SER A 42 -31.86 13.99 -5.09
CA SER A 42 -32.08 15.09 -4.18
C SER A 42 -32.13 14.53 -2.76
N ILE A 43 -31.01 14.62 -2.04
CA ILE A 43 -31.03 14.37 -0.60
C ILE A 43 -31.70 15.60 0.02
N ASN A 44 -32.98 15.45 0.39
CA ASN A 44 -33.64 16.36 1.31
C ASN A 44 -32.79 16.39 2.59
N SER A 45 -32.13 17.53 2.81
CA SER A 45 -31.33 17.77 4.01
C SER A 45 -32.26 18.05 5.19
N SER A 46 -32.93 17.01 5.71
CA SER A 46 -33.43 17.06 7.08
C SER A 46 -32.23 17.14 8.01
N SER A 47 -32.28 18.09 8.94
CA SER A 47 -31.19 18.50 9.84
C SER A 47 -30.58 17.34 10.61
N ILE A 48 -29.50 16.75 10.09
CA ILE A 48 -28.67 15.78 10.80
C ILE A 48 -28.21 16.39 12.13
N SER A 49 -28.49 15.70 13.23
CA SER A 49 -28.14 16.14 14.57
C SER A 49 -26.61 16.26 14.74
N LYS A 50 -26.19 17.11 15.68
CA LYS A 50 -24.76 17.32 15.97
C LYS A 50 -24.05 16.02 16.39
N ILE A 51 -24.78 15.12 17.05
CA ILE A 51 -24.30 13.81 17.51
C ILE A 51 -24.10 12.85 16.33
N GLU A 52 -25.06 12.78 15.40
CA GLU A 52 -24.93 11.97 14.19
C GLU A 52 -23.75 12.45 13.31
N LYS A 53 -23.57 13.77 13.17
CA LYS A 53 -22.41 14.34 12.46
C LYS A 53 -21.07 13.93 13.08
N GLU A 54 -20.99 13.82 14.41
CA GLU A 54 -19.77 13.40 15.10
C GLU A 54 -19.53 11.89 14.98
N ASN A 55 -20.57 11.07 15.06
CA ASN A 55 -20.47 9.62 14.84
C ASN A 55 -20.00 9.28 13.42
N TRP A 56 -20.52 9.99 12.41
CA TRP A 56 -20.05 9.87 11.03
C TRP A 56 -18.57 10.23 10.87
N LYS A 57 -18.06 11.19 11.65
CA LYS A 57 -16.63 11.52 11.60
C LYS A 57 -15.78 10.39 12.18
N LEU A 58 -16.22 9.68 13.21
CA LEU A 58 -15.52 8.52 13.76
C LEU A 58 -15.55 7.31 12.81
N ILE A 59 -16.73 6.96 12.30
CA ILE A 59 -16.96 5.81 11.40
C ILE A 59 -16.21 5.96 10.07
N LEU A 60 -16.16 7.19 9.54
CA LEU A 60 -15.44 7.52 8.31
C LEU A 60 -13.99 7.95 8.59
N GLY A 61 -13.41 7.66 9.76
CA GLY A 61 -12.03 8.00 10.16
C GLY A 61 -11.61 9.48 9.95
N ARG A 62 -12.58 10.39 10.04
CA ARG A 62 -12.41 11.85 10.05
C ARG A 62 -12.14 12.39 11.46
N LYS A 63 -12.28 11.58 12.52
CA LYS A 63 -11.95 11.87 13.93
C LYS A 63 -11.58 10.57 14.68
N GLY A 64 -10.66 10.61 15.63
CA GLY A 64 -10.17 9.45 16.40
C GLY A 64 -8.64 9.29 16.34
N PRO A 65 -8.05 8.25 16.97
CA PRO A 65 -6.59 8.03 17.02
C PRO A 65 -5.97 7.72 15.65
N ILE A 66 -6.78 7.41 14.64
CA ILE A 66 -6.36 7.15 13.26
C ILE A 66 -7.00 8.23 12.38
N LYS A 67 -6.38 9.41 12.31
CA LYS A 67 -6.77 10.44 11.34
C LYS A 67 -6.16 10.08 9.99
N TYR A 68 -6.98 9.95 8.95
CA TYR A 68 -6.45 9.56 7.65
C TYR A 68 -5.46 10.58 7.07
N ALA A 69 -4.33 10.10 6.56
CA ALA A 69 -3.27 10.91 5.95
C ALA A 69 -3.79 11.92 4.91
N HIS A 70 -4.79 11.55 4.10
CA HIS A 70 -5.38 12.44 3.09
C HIS A 70 -6.15 13.62 3.70
N ASN A 71 -6.74 13.45 4.88
CA ASN A 71 -7.43 14.54 5.58
C ASN A 71 -6.42 15.47 6.23
N LEU A 72 -5.37 14.92 6.85
CA LEU A 72 -4.25 15.70 7.38
C LEU A 72 -3.62 16.57 6.28
N ALA A 73 -3.32 15.98 5.11
CA ALA A 73 -2.78 16.71 3.97
C ALA A 73 -3.73 17.81 3.48
N LYS A 74 -5.04 17.51 3.33
CA LYS A 74 -6.05 18.51 2.94
C LYS A 74 -6.17 19.65 3.93
N GLU A 75 -6.15 19.36 5.23
CA GLU A 75 -6.20 20.39 6.27
C GLU A 75 -4.96 21.27 6.25
N GLN A 76 -3.76 20.68 6.09
CA GLN A 76 -2.53 21.45 5.97
C GLN A 76 -2.55 22.39 4.77
N ILE A 77 -2.95 21.91 3.59
CA ILE A 77 -3.07 22.71 2.37
C ILE A 77 -4.07 23.86 2.59
N LYS A 78 -5.23 23.59 3.19
CA LYS A 78 -6.24 24.62 3.49
C LYS A 78 -5.76 25.69 4.47
N ARG A 79 -4.90 25.31 5.43
CA ARG A 79 -4.32 26.25 6.40
C ARG A 79 -3.28 27.17 5.76
N ASN A 80 -2.71 26.80 4.62
CA ASN A 80 -1.65 27.54 3.92
C ASN A 80 -0.47 27.93 4.84
N LYS A 81 -0.13 27.05 5.79
CA LYS A 81 0.99 27.23 6.72
C LYS A 81 2.20 26.45 6.24
N THR A 82 3.38 26.86 6.72
CA THR A 82 4.62 26.12 6.50
C THR A 82 4.47 24.68 6.99
N VAL A 83 5.03 23.75 6.21
CA VAL A 83 5.05 22.33 6.54
C VAL A 83 6.08 22.13 7.66
N THR A 84 5.65 21.52 8.76
CA THR A 84 6.51 21.22 9.92
C THR A 84 6.82 19.73 9.98
N LEU A 85 7.91 19.36 10.67
CA LEU A 85 8.28 17.97 10.93
C LEU A 85 7.11 17.16 11.52
N LYS A 86 6.39 17.74 12.48
CA LYS A 86 5.23 17.11 13.13
C LYS A 86 4.17 16.72 12.12
N VAL A 87 3.78 17.64 11.22
CA VAL A 87 2.78 17.37 10.18
C VAL A 87 3.26 16.28 9.22
N MET A 88 4.54 16.29 8.86
CA MET A 88 5.13 15.27 8.00
C MET A 88 5.05 13.87 8.63
N ASN A 89 5.50 13.73 9.88
CA ASN A 89 5.46 12.46 10.60
C ASN A 89 4.02 11.96 10.82
N GLU A 90 3.07 12.85 11.13
CA GLU A 90 1.65 12.49 11.24
C GLU A 90 1.07 11.96 9.91
N ILE A 91 1.40 12.62 8.79
CA ILE A 91 0.92 12.20 7.47
C ILE A 91 1.57 10.89 7.04
N LEU A 92 2.87 10.71 7.26
CA LEU A 92 3.66 9.56 6.81
C LEU A 92 3.63 8.36 7.76
N ALA A 93 3.02 8.49 8.94
CA ALA A 93 2.84 7.39 9.88
C ALA A 93 2.18 6.17 9.24
N TYR A 94 1.29 6.36 8.26
CA TYR A 94 0.59 5.26 7.59
C TYR A 94 1.52 4.35 6.75
N CYS A 95 2.69 4.85 6.34
CA CYS A 95 3.69 4.08 5.61
C CYS A 95 4.91 3.73 6.48
N ASN A 96 4.75 3.81 7.82
CA ASN A 96 5.79 3.53 8.81
C ASN A 96 7.08 4.33 8.59
N ILE A 97 6.97 5.58 8.12
CA ILE A 97 8.11 6.50 8.00
C ILE A 97 7.98 7.53 9.12
N SER A 98 9.04 7.65 9.92
CA SER A 98 9.21 8.71 10.92
C SER A 98 10.63 9.25 10.80
N ILE A 99 10.75 10.56 10.75
CA ILE A 99 12.04 11.26 10.58
C ILE A 99 12.26 12.25 11.72
N ASN A 100 13.51 12.68 11.90
CA ASN A 100 13.88 13.72 12.86
C ASN A 100 14.14 15.06 12.14
N GLU A 101 14.40 16.11 12.92
CA GLU A 101 14.58 17.48 12.43
C GLU A 101 15.81 17.60 11.49
N GLU A 102 16.90 16.92 11.81
CA GLU A 102 18.12 16.91 11.01
C GLU A 102 17.87 16.32 9.61
N ILE A 103 17.23 15.15 9.55
CA ILE A 103 16.86 14.49 8.29
C ILE A 103 15.89 15.37 7.50
N PHE A 104 14.88 15.95 8.17
CA PHE A 104 13.91 16.82 7.51
C PHE A 104 14.59 18.02 6.85
N ASN A 105 15.44 18.72 7.60
CA ASN A 105 16.19 19.87 7.10
C ASN A 105 17.19 19.49 6.01
N SER A 106 17.84 18.33 6.12
CA SER A 106 18.74 17.83 5.07
C SER A 106 17.99 17.55 3.76
N LEU A 107 16.81 16.94 3.83
CA LEU A 107 16.01 16.60 2.66
C LEU A 107 15.44 17.82 1.94
N ILE A 108 14.86 18.78 2.67
CA ILE A 108 14.26 19.98 2.04
C ILE A 108 15.30 20.92 1.41
N ASN A 109 16.55 20.86 1.89
CA ASN A 109 17.67 21.65 1.38
C ASN A 109 18.53 20.88 0.38
N THR A 110 18.10 19.69 -0.07
CA THR A 110 18.87 18.92 -1.04
C THR A 110 18.96 19.67 -2.38
N PRO A 111 20.16 19.78 -2.99
CA PRO A 111 20.32 20.47 -4.27
C PRO A 111 19.45 19.88 -5.39
N SER A 112 18.93 20.77 -6.23
CA SER A 112 18.12 20.40 -7.39
C SER A 112 18.80 20.79 -8.70
N ILE A 113 18.46 20.05 -9.75
CA ILE A 113 18.94 20.25 -11.12
C ILE A 113 17.77 20.78 -11.94
N MET A 114 17.91 21.99 -12.46
CA MET A 114 16.87 22.65 -13.26
C MET A 114 17.14 22.49 -14.76
N ILE A 115 16.18 21.93 -15.48
CA ILE A 115 16.22 21.70 -16.91
C ILE A 115 15.11 22.51 -17.57
N LYS A 116 15.51 23.55 -18.31
CA LYS A 116 14.58 24.50 -18.93
C LYS A 116 13.98 23.98 -20.25
N ASN A 117 14.75 23.21 -21.02
CA ASN A 117 14.39 22.78 -22.37
C ASN A 117 14.50 21.28 -22.49
N LEU A 118 13.38 20.56 -22.43
CA LEU A 118 13.38 19.09 -22.36
C LEU A 118 13.59 18.39 -23.70
N ASP A 119 13.45 19.09 -24.82
CA ASP A 119 13.49 18.49 -26.16
C ASP A 119 14.90 18.43 -26.77
N ILE A 120 15.91 19.05 -26.13
CA ILE A 120 17.28 19.08 -26.65
C ILE A 120 18.13 17.93 -26.11
N ASN A 121 19.08 17.45 -26.91
CA ASN A 121 19.97 16.35 -26.55
C ASN A 121 20.87 16.68 -25.34
N GLU A 122 21.24 17.94 -25.16
CA GLU A 122 22.02 18.40 -24.01
C GLU A 122 21.31 18.12 -22.69
N SER A 123 20.00 18.33 -22.63
CA SER A 123 19.20 18.05 -21.43
C SER A 123 19.14 16.56 -21.10
N LYS A 124 19.12 15.70 -22.13
CA LYS A 124 19.24 14.25 -21.94
C LYS A 124 20.61 13.86 -21.39
N LYS A 125 21.67 14.55 -21.82
CA LYS A 125 23.03 14.35 -21.30
C LYS A 125 23.13 14.78 -19.84
N ILE A 126 22.66 15.98 -19.50
CA ILE A 126 22.61 16.48 -18.10
C ILE A 126 21.87 15.49 -17.19
N LEU A 127 20.71 14.98 -17.62
CA LEU A 127 20.00 13.94 -16.87
C LEU A 127 20.86 12.69 -16.68
N LYS A 128 21.41 12.16 -17.76
CA LYS A 128 22.23 10.94 -17.70
C LYS A 128 23.42 11.09 -16.76
N ASP A 129 24.08 12.25 -16.78
CA ASP A 129 25.27 12.52 -15.98
C ASP A 129 24.95 12.63 -14.48
N ASN A 130 23.73 13.08 -14.12
CA ASN A 130 23.34 13.28 -12.72
C ASN A 130 22.52 12.13 -12.11
N ILE A 131 21.68 11.44 -12.89
CA ILE A 131 20.79 10.38 -12.39
C ILE A 131 21.04 9.02 -13.02
N GLY A 132 22.04 8.90 -13.91
CA GLY A 132 22.38 7.68 -14.62
C GLY A 132 21.50 7.38 -15.84
N SER A 133 21.75 6.24 -16.48
CA SER A 133 20.91 5.73 -17.57
C SER A 133 19.85 4.75 -17.07
N VAL A 134 18.85 4.50 -17.92
CA VAL A 134 17.84 3.45 -17.68
C VAL A 134 18.44 2.04 -17.54
N SER A 135 19.65 1.84 -18.03
CA SER A 135 20.41 0.59 -17.98
C SER A 135 21.46 0.56 -16.87
N SER A 136 21.60 1.62 -16.08
CA SER A 136 22.58 1.67 -15.00
C SER A 136 22.31 0.58 -13.97
N LYS A 137 23.38 -0.10 -13.53
CA LYS A 137 23.30 -1.13 -12.47
C LYS A 137 22.83 -0.53 -11.13
N ILE A 138 23.27 0.69 -10.84
CA ILE A 138 22.84 1.46 -9.67
C ILE A 138 21.82 2.48 -10.14
N GLN A 139 20.65 2.47 -9.52
CA GLN A 139 19.58 3.42 -9.79
C GLN A 139 19.54 4.47 -8.68
N ILE A 140 19.41 5.73 -9.07
CA ILE A 140 19.39 6.85 -8.12
C ILE A 140 17.93 7.16 -7.75
N PRO A 141 17.57 7.15 -6.45
CA PRO A 141 16.25 7.56 -6.01
C PRO A 141 16.14 9.09 -5.96
N GLY A 142 14.91 9.60 -5.92
CA GLY A 142 14.67 11.01 -5.65
C GLY A 142 13.34 11.53 -6.19
N VAL A 143 13.26 12.85 -6.33
CA VAL A 143 12.05 13.58 -6.68
C VAL A 143 12.22 14.31 -8.01
N TYR A 144 11.14 14.42 -8.78
CA TYR A 144 11.10 15.19 -10.01
C TYR A 144 9.86 16.08 -10.02
N ILE A 145 10.02 17.30 -10.49
CA ILE A 145 8.99 18.34 -10.52
C ILE A 145 8.89 18.89 -11.94
N PHE A 146 7.72 18.74 -12.56
CA PHE A 146 7.41 19.41 -13.81
C PHE A 146 6.65 20.70 -13.52
N LYS A 147 7.02 21.79 -14.19
CA LYS A 147 6.31 23.07 -14.15
C LYS A 147 5.94 23.49 -15.55
N HIS A 148 4.66 23.76 -15.79
CA HIS A 148 4.19 24.31 -17.05
C HIS A 148 4.66 25.76 -17.19
N LYS A 149 5.31 26.10 -18.32
CA LYS A 149 5.93 27.41 -18.53
C LYS A 149 4.93 28.56 -18.55
N LEU A 150 3.77 28.36 -19.20
CA LEU A 150 2.73 29.39 -19.30
C LEU A 150 1.89 29.53 -18.02
N THR A 151 1.21 28.47 -17.57
CA THR A 151 0.29 28.52 -16.42
C THR A 151 1.00 28.53 -15.07
N GLY A 152 2.25 28.06 -15.01
CA GLY A 152 2.97 27.86 -13.75
C GLY A 152 2.53 26.63 -12.95
N ASP A 153 1.57 25.86 -13.47
CA ASP A 153 1.06 24.64 -12.84
C ASP A 153 2.17 23.62 -12.62
N LYS A 154 2.18 22.98 -11.44
CA LYS A 154 3.23 22.04 -11.05
C LYS A 154 2.71 20.64 -10.83
N TYR A 155 3.55 19.67 -11.19
CA TYR A 155 3.41 18.26 -10.87
C TYR A 155 4.68 17.79 -10.15
N VAL A 156 4.55 17.05 -9.05
CA VAL A 156 5.66 16.36 -8.38
C VAL A 156 5.45 14.85 -8.41
N GLY A 157 6.53 14.09 -8.50
CA GLY A 157 6.52 12.67 -8.19
C GLY A 157 7.87 12.21 -7.66
N SER A 158 7.88 11.07 -6.97
CA SER A 158 9.10 10.39 -6.57
C SER A 158 9.34 9.11 -7.36
N SER A 159 10.58 8.61 -7.30
CA SER A 159 10.94 7.28 -7.78
C SER A 159 12.16 6.77 -7.02
N SER A 160 12.22 5.47 -6.75
CA SER A 160 13.48 4.82 -6.36
C SER A 160 14.44 4.65 -7.53
N GLN A 161 13.96 4.88 -8.76
CA GLN A 161 14.70 4.75 -10.01
C GLN A 161 14.37 5.95 -10.91
N LEU A 162 15.03 7.10 -10.67
CA LEU A 162 14.72 8.35 -11.37
C LEU A 162 14.88 8.23 -12.89
N ALA A 163 15.98 7.63 -13.35
CA ALA A 163 16.30 7.52 -14.77
C ALA A 163 15.18 6.80 -15.54
N ILE A 164 14.70 5.66 -15.03
CA ILE A 164 13.60 4.91 -15.64
C ILE A 164 12.31 5.71 -15.66
N ARG A 165 11.96 6.32 -14.51
CA ARG A 165 10.69 7.05 -14.37
C ARG A 165 10.63 8.28 -15.26
N ILE A 166 11.69 9.10 -15.28
CA ILE A 166 11.81 10.29 -16.11
C ILE A 166 11.86 9.92 -17.59
N SER A 167 12.63 8.89 -17.96
CA SER A 167 12.69 8.40 -19.34
C SER A 167 11.30 8.08 -19.91
N GLY A 168 10.40 7.51 -19.10
CA GLY A 168 9.04 7.25 -19.54
C GLY A 168 8.23 8.51 -19.88
N TYR A 169 8.47 9.64 -19.20
CA TYR A 169 7.81 10.91 -19.56
C TYR A 169 8.44 11.50 -20.82
N LEU A 170 9.76 11.50 -20.91
CA LEU A 170 10.49 12.02 -22.08
C LEU A 170 10.16 11.25 -23.37
N ASN A 171 9.85 9.96 -23.24
CA ASN A 171 9.49 9.08 -24.36
C ASN A 171 7.97 8.87 -24.50
N TYR A 172 7.14 9.59 -23.74
CA TYR A 172 5.67 9.49 -23.78
C TYR A 172 5.11 8.06 -23.60
N THR A 173 5.74 7.22 -22.77
CA THR A 173 5.31 5.83 -22.56
C THR A 173 4.33 5.66 -21.40
N HIS A 174 4.11 6.70 -20.59
CA HIS A 174 3.15 6.67 -19.47
C HIS A 174 1.70 6.70 -19.96
N LYS A 175 0.83 5.96 -19.28
CA LYS A 175 -0.62 5.98 -19.55
C LYS A 175 -1.22 7.36 -19.26
N PRO A 176 -2.12 7.88 -20.11
CA PRO A 176 -2.74 9.20 -19.95
C PRO A 176 -3.75 9.21 -18.80
N THR A 177 -3.25 9.33 -17.57
CA THR A 177 -4.04 9.30 -16.34
C THR A 177 -3.75 10.52 -15.47
N GLY A 178 -4.71 10.90 -14.61
CA GLY A 178 -4.61 12.11 -13.79
C GLY A 178 -4.72 13.38 -14.63
N LYS A 179 -4.18 14.50 -14.13
CA LYS A 179 -4.15 15.78 -14.86
C LYS A 179 -2.86 15.97 -15.67
N PHE A 180 -1.73 15.52 -15.12
CA PHE A 180 -0.41 15.82 -15.67
C PHE A 180 -0.11 15.11 -16.99
N VAL A 181 -0.28 13.78 -17.08
CA VAL A 181 0.08 13.02 -18.29
C VAL A 181 -0.78 13.40 -19.51
N PRO A 182 -2.11 13.61 -19.38
CA PRO A 182 -2.88 14.17 -20.49
C PRO A 182 -2.38 15.55 -20.95
N LEU A 183 -1.99 16.41 -20.00
CA LEU A 183 -1.48 17.75 -20.30
C LEU A 183 -0.14 17.71 -21.04
N ILE A 184 0.81 16.89 -20.59
CA ILE A 184 2.13 16.77 -21.26
C ILE A 184 2.01 16.21 -22.69
N LEU A 185 1.06 15.31 -22.93
CA LEU A 185 0.80 14.74 -24.26
C LEU A 185 0.18 15.77 -25.23
N LYS A 186 -0.70 16.63 -24.69
CA LYS A 186 -1.37 17.70 -25.42
C LYS A 186 -0.39 18.84 -25.73
N ASP A 187 0.24 19.41 -24.71
CA ASP A 187 1.00 20.65 -24.81
C ASP A 187 2.49 20.41 -25.11
N LYS A 188 2.95 19.15 -25.10
CA LYS A 188 4.33 18.72 -25.37
C LYS A 188 5.34 19.15 -24.30
N LEU A 189 6.47 18.43 -24.25
CA LEU A 189 7.57 18.65 -23.30
C LEU A 189 8.20 20.05 -23.39
N SER A 190 8.20 20.67 -24.57
CA SER A 190 8.72 22.03 -24.80
C SER A 190 8.09 23.09 -23.89
N ASN A 191 6.84 22.88 -23.49
CA ASN A 191 6.08 23.79 -22.63
C ASN A 191 6.29 23.54 -21.13
N PHE A 192 7.22 22.65 -20.76
CA PHE A 192 7.53 22.35 -19.37
C PHE A 192 9.01 22.58 -19.05
N THR A 193 9.27 22.94 -17.80
CA THR A 193 10.60 22.78 -17.18
C THR A 193 10.56 21.57 -16.25
N LEU A 194 11.72 20.93 -16.06
CA LEU A 194 11.89 19.81 -15.14
C LEU A 194 12.94 20.18 -14.10
N GLU A 195 12.57 20.05 -12.83
CA GLU A 195 13.48 20.09 -11.70
C GLU A 195 13.65 18.66 -11.17
N VAL A 196 14.89 18.24 -10.94
CA VAL A 196 15.23 16.90 -10.43
C VAL A 196 16.05 17.02 -9.16
N ILE A 197 15.63 16.35 -8.11
CA ILE A 197 16.33 16.31 -6.81
C ILE A 197 16.81 14.88 -6.60
N PRO A 198 18.05 14.55 -7.00
CA PRO A 198 18.63 13.24 -6.77
C PRO A 198 18.97 13.06 -5.29
N LEU A 199 18.53 11.93 -4.71
CA LEU A 199 18.80 11.57 -3.32
C LEU A 199 19.90 10.52 -3.29
N VAL A 200 21.15 10.97 -3.35
CA VAL A 200 22.32 10.08 -3.28
C VAL A 200 22.69 9.66 -1.85
N ASN A 201 22.07 10.30 -0.84
CA ASN A 201 22.27 9.97 0.56
C ASN A 201 21.57 8.64 0.90
N ASN A 202 22.32 7.71 1.49
CA ASN A 202 21.83 6.40 1.88
C ASN A 202 21.06 6.46 3.21
N TYR A 203 19.80 6.89 3.14
CA TYR A 203 18.87 6.72 4.27
C TYR A 203 18.33 5.28 4.28
N ASN A 204 18.14 4.71 5.48
CA ASN A 204 17.54 3.38 5.67
C ASN A 204 16.02 3.34 5.43
N PHE A 205 15.47 4.37 4.78
CA PHE A 205 14.06 4.50 4.45
C PHE A 205 13.91 5.18 3.09
N ARG A 206 12.68 5.16 2.56
CA ARG A 206 12.33 5.76 1.27
C ARG A 206 12.25 7.29 1.38
N SER A 207 13.40 7.94 1.40
CA SER A 207 13.55 9.39 1.51
C SER A 207 12.84 10.16 0.38
N GLU A 208 12.70 9.54 -0.79
CA GLU A 208 12.00 10.12 -1.92
C GLU A 208 10.50 10.34 -1.64
N ILE A 209 9.88 9.47 -0.82
CA ILE A 209 8.48 9.61 -0.39
C ILE A 209 8.33 10.82 0.52
N VAL A 210 9.27 11.02 1.45
CA VAL A 210 9.24 12.15 2.39
C VAL A 210 9.25 13.46 1.61
N LEU A 211 10.19 13.59 0.67
CA LEU A 211 10.36 14.82 -0.08
C LEU A 211 9.18 15.05 -1.05
N GLU A 212 8.66 14.01 -1.71
CA GLU A 212 7.42 14.13 -2.49
C GLU A 212 6.25 14.61 -1.61
N GLN A 213 6.09 14.03 -0.42
CA GLN A 213 5.00 14.41 0.48
C GLN A 213 5.10 15.87 0.90
N TYR A 214 6.31 16.40 1.14
CA TYR A 214 6.53 17.82 1.44
C TYR A 214 5.99 18.71 0.32
N PHE A 215 6.37 18.44 -0.93
CA PHE A 215 5.89 19.23 -2.08
C PHE A 215 4.40 19.06 -2.35
N LEU A 216 3.81 17.89 -2.11
CA LEU A 216 2.38 17.68 -2.29
C LEU A 216 1.51 18.57 -1.38
N LEU A 217 2.06 19.05 -0.25
CA LEU A 217 1.39 19.96 0.67
C LEU A 217 1.45 21.43 0.24
N ASP A 218 2.28 21.77 -0.76
CA ASP A 218 2.25 23.07 -1.41
C ASP A 218 1.07 23.11 -2.42
N PRO A 219 0.15 24.09 -2.30
CA PRO A 219 -1.01 24.20 -3.18
C PRO A 219 -0.65 24.43 -4.66
N THR A 220 0.55 24.94 -4.96
CA THR A 220 1.01 25.16 -6.35
C THR A 220 1.22 23.86 -7.14
N PHE A 221 1.33 22.71 -6.47
CA PHE A 221 1.37 21.38 -7.09
C PHE A 221 -0.03 20.87 -7.47
N ASN A 222 -0.71 21.64 -8.31
CA ASN A 222 -2.13 21.48 -8.65
C ASN A 222 -2.42 20.43 -9.74
N LEU A 223 -1.38 19.92 -10.41
CA LEU A 223 -1.48 18.81 -11.37
C LEU A 223 -1.51 17.44 -10.66
N ASN A 224 -1.09 17.36 -9.39
CA ASN A 224 -1.27 16.18 -8.54
C ASN A 224 -2.71 16.09 -8.04
N THR A 225 -3.41 15.03 -8.42
CA THR A 225 -4.78 14.75 -7.94
C THR A 225 -4.80 14.11 -6.55
N ILE A 226 -3.74 13.38 -6.19
CA ILE A 226 -3.55 12.76 -4.87
C ILE A 226 -2.54 13.61 -4.11
N LYS A 227 -2.87 13.95 -2.85
CA LYS A 227 -2.06 14.83 -1.98
C LYS A 227 -1.29 14.08 -0.89
N VAL A 228 -1.23 12.75 -1.01
CA VAL A 228 -0.46 11.87 -0.13
C VAL A 228 0.46 11.01 -0.98
N ALA A 229 1.77 11.10 -0.74
CA ALA A 229 2.80 10.37 -1.48
C ALA A 229 2.68 8.87 -1.22
N ASN A 230 2.96 8.02 -2.23
CA ASN A 230 2.90 6.55 -2.13
C ASN A 230 1.56 5.96 -1.62
N TYR A 231 0.46 6.72 -1.73
CA TYR A 231 -0.83 6.29 -1.19
C TYR A 231 -1.51 5.28 -2.14
N PRO A 232 -1.57 3.98 -1.80
CA PRO A 232 -1.87 2.96 -2.81
C PRO A 232 -3.31 2.98 -3.36
N SER A 233 -4.22 3.82 -2.85
CA SER A 233 -5.60 3.88 -3.34
C SER A 233 -6.47 5.06 -2.86
N GLY A 234 -6.08 5.91 -1.90
CA GLY A 234 -7.12 6.53 -1.07
C GLY A 234 -7.61 7.96 -1.37
N SER A 235 -7.48 8.49 -2.59
CA SER A 235 -8.38 9.60 -2.98
C SER A 235 -9.77 9.10 -3.39
N ASN A 236 -9.85 7.87 -3.92
CA ASN A 236 -11.08 7.23 -4.40
C ASN A 236 -11.40 5.91 -3.68
N SER A 237 -10.65 5.54 -2.64
CA SER A 237 -10.90 4.27 -1.97
C SER A 237 -12.21 4.36 -1.18
N LYS A 238 -13.22 3.65 -1.68
CA LYS A 238 -14.51 3.53 -1.00
C LYS A 238 -14.27 2.80 0.32
N PRO A 239 -14.76 3.33 1.45
CA PRO A 239 -14.63 2.66 2.75
C PRO A 239 -15.21 1.24 2.65
N LEU A 240 -14.61 0.33 3.42
CA LEU A 240 -14.97 -1.07 3.52
C LEU A 240 -15.27 -1.37 4.98
N PHE A 241 -16.33 -2.14 5.19
CA PHE A 241 -16.85 -2.46 6.51
C PHE A 241 -17.03 -3.97 6.63
N MET A 242 -16.77 -4.51 7.83
CA MET A 242 -17.10 -5.87 8.23
C MET A 242 -18.13 -5.84 9.35
N TYR A 243 -19.35 -6.22 9.03
CA TYR A 243 -20.46 -6.31 9.96
C TYR A 243 -20.78 -7.76 10.35
N ASN A 244 -21.60 -7.95 11.38
CA ASN A 244 -22.42 -9.16 11.50
C ASN A 244 -23.55 -9.17 10.43
N ARG A 245 -24.29 -10.28 10.34
CA ARG A 245 -25.26 -10.53 9.25
C ARG A 245 -26.38 -9.50 9.14
N ASP A 246 -26.91 -9.05 10.28
CA ASP A 246 -27.98 -8.07 10.41
C ASP A 246 -27.47 -6.62 10.45
N LYS A 247 -26.15 -6.43 10.34
CA LYS A 247 -25.47 -5.13 10.44
C LYS A 247 -25.64 -4.40 11.77
N SER A 248 -26.10 -5.06 12.83
CA SER A 248 -26.24 -4.42 14.15
C SER A 248 -24.89 -4.14 14.82
N ILE A 249 -23.81 -4.84 14.43
CA ILE A 249 -22.47 -4.72 14.99
C ILE A 249 -21.41 -4.54 13.88
N LEU A 250 -20.58 -3.50 14.01
CA LEU A 250 -19.40 -3.26 13.15
C LEU A 250 -18.17 -3.81 13.85
N TYR A 251 -17.52 -4.81 13.25
CA TYR A 251 -16.29 -5.41 13.79
C TYR A 251 -15.04 -4.67 13.34
N TYR A 252 -14.98 -4.23 12.09
CA TYR A 252 -13.80 -3.59 11.52
C TYR A 252 -14.15 -2.75 10.30
N SER A 253 -13.44 -1.64 10.10
CA SER A 253 -13.55 -0.81 8.92
C SER A 253 -12.19 -0.33 8.46
N SER A 254 -11.95 -0.33 7.15
CA SER A 254 -10.77 0.29 6.55
C SER A 254 -11.13 0.86 5.18
N THR A 255 -10.35 1.81 4.70
CA THR A 255 -10.45 2.33 3.33
C THR A 255 -9.66 1.48 2.35
N GLN A 256 -8.87 0.49 2.79
CA GLN A 256 -8.04 -0.35 1.93
C GLN A 256 -8.41 -1.83 2.07
N GLN A 257 -8.59 -2.49 0.93
CA GLN A 257 -8.82 -3.94 0.88
C GLN A 257 -7.62 -4.74 1.44
N ILE A 258 -6.39 -4.21 1.27
CA ILE A 258 -5.18 -4.88 1.77
C ILE A 258 -5.18 -5.05 3.29
N ASP A 259 -5.84 -4.16 4.03
CA ASP A 259 -5.89 -4.21 5.49
C ASP A 259 -6.72 -5.40 5.97
N PHE A 260 -7.84 -5.70 5.30
CA PHE A 260 -8.61 -6.92 5.58
C PHE A 260 -7.81 -8.18 5.25
N ILE A 261 -6.98 -8.13 4.23
CA ILE A 261 -6.18 -9.28 3.80
C ILE A 261 -5.04 -9.54 4.78
N LYS A 262 -4.24 -8.52 5.09
CA LYS A 262 -3.04 -8.64 5.94
C LYS A 262 -3.40 -8.73 7.42
N ASN A 263 -4.27 -7.84 7.92
CA ASN A 263 -4.50 -7.73 9.36
C ASN A 263 -5.45 -8.83 9.88
N LEU A 264 -6.37 -9.30 9.04
CA LEU A 264 -7.35 -10.33 9.41
C LEU A 264 -7.05 -11.71 8.78
N ASN A 265 -5.93 -11.83 8.05
CA ASN A 265 -5.52 -13.05 7.36
C ASN A 265 -6.62 -13.64 6.44
N ILE A 266 -7.31 -12.79 5.68
CA ILE A 266 -8.35 -13.21 4.75
C ILE A 266 -7.74 -13.26 3.35
N SER A 267 -7.84 -14.39 2.65
CA SER A 267 -7.29 -14.47 1.29
C SER A 267 -7.97 -13.43 0.37
N HIS A 268 -7.18 -12.84 -0.54
CA HIS A 268 -7.69 -11.85 -1.49
C HIS A 268 -8.91 -12.38 -2.28
N PHE A 269 -8.84 -13.64 -2.72
CA PHE A 269 -9.92 -14.29 -3.45
C PHE A 269 -11.20 -14.42 -2.61
N THR A 270 -11.08 -14.93 -1.39
CA THR A 270 -12.21 -15.10 -0.47
C THR A 270 -12.85 -13.76 -0.11
N PHE A 271 -12.04 -12.76 0.24
CA PHE A 271 -12.53 -11.42 0.51
C PHE A 271 -13.29 -10.84 -0.68
N THR A 272 -12.70 -10.90 -1.87
CA THR A 272 -13.30 -10.36 -3.09
C THR A 272 -14.61 -11.07 -3.45
N LYS A 273 -14.67 -12.40 -3.30
CA LYS A 273 -15.89 -13.19 -3.50
C LYS A 273 -17.01 -12.72 -2.58
N HIS A 274 -16.75 -12.64 -1.28
CA HIS A 274 -17.76 -12.27 -0.30
C HIS A 274 -18.20 -10.80 -0.45
N LEU A 275 -17.27 -9.90 -0.73
CA LEU A 275 -17.57 -8.49 -1.00
C LEU A 275 -18.42 -8.29 -2.26
N LYS A 276 -18.10 -8.98 -3.38
CA LYS A 276 -18.85 -8.84 -4.63
C LYS A 276 -20.24 -9.48 -4.57
N ASN A 277 -20.34 -10.64 -3.94
CA ASN A 277 -21.57 -11.41 -3.91
C ASN A 277 -22.50 -11.01 -2.75
N GLY A 278 -22.07 -10.12 -1.85
CA GLY A 278 -22.79 -9.80 -0.62
C GLY A 278 -22.99 -11.02 0.29
N SER A 279 -22.14 -12.04 0.16
CA SER A 279 -22.28 -13.30 0.89
C SER A 279 -21.49 -13.29 2.19
N TYR A 280 -21.92 -14.09 3.17
CA TYR A 280 -21.34 -14.06 4.50
C TYR A 280 -20.07 -14.90 4.60
N TYR A 281 -18.96 -14.24 4.92
CA TYR A 281 -17.71 -14.90 5.24
C TYR A 281 -17.85 -15.68 6.55
N LEU A 282 -17.42 -16.95 6.53
CA LEU A 282 -17.59 -17.91 7.63
C LEU A 282 -19.06 -18.06 8.09
N GLY A 283 -20.03 -17.71 7.24
CA GLY A 283 -21.45 -17.69 7.58
C GLY A 283 -21.86 -16.62 8.61
N LYS A 284 -20.96 -15.71 8.99
CA LYS A 284 -21.16 -14.74 10.08
C LYS A 284 -20.91 -13.29 9.69
N TYR A 285 -19.91 -13.04 8.83
CA TYR A 285 -19.38 -11.70 8.58
C TYR A 285 -19.78 -11.18 7.20
N LEU A 286 -20.35 -9.99 7.15
CA LEU A 286 -20.72 -9.31 5.91
C LEU A 286 -19.66 -8.26 5.56
N PHE A 287 -19.07 -8.36 4.37
CA PHE A 287 -18.23 -7.29 3.81
C PHE A 287 -19.08 -6.40 2.89
N THR A 288 -19.00 -5.09 3.10
CA THR A 288 -19.73 -4.12 2.26
C THR A 288 -18.94 -2.81 2.12
N ARG A 289 -19.31 -2.03 1.10
CA ARG A 289 -18.87 -0.64 0.93
C ARG A 289 -19.92 0.36 1.40
N GLU A 290 -21.10 -0.12 1.77
CA GLU A 290 -22.22 0.69 2.24
C GLU A 290 -22.16 0.81 3.76
N PRO A 291 -22.10 2.04 4.30
CA PRO A 291 -22.18 2.23 5.75
C PRO A 291 -23.61 2.01 6.25
N GLU A 292 -23.73 1.44 7.43
CA GLU A 292 -24.99 1.29 8.16
C GLU A 292 -25.04 2.25 9.36
N LEU A 293 -26.17 2.93 9.52
CA LEU A 293 -26.32 4.06 10.45
C LEU A 293 -26.57 3.63 11.90
N ASN A 294 -27.31 2.54 12.08
CA ASN A 294 -27.79 2.08 13.38
C ASN A 294 -26.87 1.03 14.02
N THR A 295 -25.63 0.93 13.53
CA THR A 295 -24.68 -0.07 13.99
C THR A 295 -23.97 0.34 15.27
N LYS A 296 -23.84 -0.60 16.21
CA LYS A 296 -22.94 -0.48 17.36
C LYS A 296 -21.51 -0.89 16.95
N ILE A 297 -20.55 0.00 17.19
CA ILE A 297 -19.14 -0.31 16.96
C ILE A 297 -18.69 -1.30 18.04
N LYS A 298 -18.12 -2.44 17.64
CA LYS A 298 -17.54 -3.38 18.59
C LYS A 298 -16.18 -2.86 19.03
N ASP A 299 -16.02 -2.63 20.33
CA ASP A 299 -14.73 -2.32 20.92
C ASP A 299 -13.88 -3.61 20.99
N ILE A 300 -13.13 -3.88 19.92
CA ILE A 300 -12.27 -5.05 19.80
C ILE A 300 -10.96 -4.64 19.12
N SER A 301 -9.84 -5.06 19.71
CA SER A 301 -8.52 -4.86 19.08
C SER A 301 -8.41 -5.70 17.80
N ILE A 302 -7.59 -5.24 16.86
CA ILE A 302 -7.36 -5.96 15.60
C ILE A 302 -6.84 -7.38 15.82
N LEU A 303 -5.98 -7.58 16.83
CA LEU A 303 -5.44 -8.88 17.22
C LEU A 303 -6.54 -9.81 17.75
N ASN A 304 -7.39 -9.32 18.65
CA ASN A 304 -8.48 -10.11 19.21
C ASN A 304 -9.50 -10.50 18.14
N LEU A 305 -9.75 -9.60 17.19
CA LEU A 305 -10.62 -9.88 16.04
C LEU A 305 -10.02 -10.94 15.11
N ALA A 306 -8.72 -10.87 14.82
CA ALA A 306 -8.03 -11.89 14.03
C ALA A 306 -8.08 -13.27 14.71
N LEU A 307 -7.84 -13.34 16.02
CA LEU A 307 -7.96 -14.57 16.81
C LEU A 307 -9.40 -15.12 16.82
N GLN A 308 -10.40 -14.25 16.88
CA GLN A 308 -11.81 -14.64 16.79
C GLN A 308 -12.11 -15.27 15.42
N LEU A 309 -11.63 -14.65 14.32
CA LEU A 309 -11.80 -15.18 12.97
C LEU A 309 -11.15 -16.55 12.78
N GLU A 310 -10.00 -16.81 13.42
CA GLU A 310 -9.36 -18.12 13.36
C GLU A 310 -10.17 -19.20 14.08
N LYS A 311 -10.72 -18.90 15.25
CA LYS A 311 -11.65 -19.82 15.95
C LYS A 311 -12.87 -20.10 15.07
N ASP A 312 -13.41 -19.08 14.42
CA ASP A 312 -14.54 -19.23 13.50
C ASP A 312 -14.19 -20.04 12.25
N ARG A 313 -12.97 -19.90 11.70
CA ARG A 313 -12.48 -20.72 10.58
C ARG A 313 -12.44 -22.19 10.97
N LYS A 314 -11.90 -22.52 12.14
CA LYS A 314 -11.84 -23.90 12.64
C LYS A 314 -13.24 -24.48 12.80
N LEU A 315 -14.16 -23.73 13.40
CA LEU A 315 -15.54 -24.16 13.56
C LEU A 315 -16.25 -24.35 12.21
N PHE A 316 -16.15 -23.36 11.32
CA PHE A 316 -16.81 -23.37 10.00
C PHE A 316 -16.25 -24.45 9.06
N ASN A 317 -14.99 -24.83 9.24
CA ASN A 317 -14.33 -25.86 8.42
C ASN A 317 -14.25 -27.23 9.12
N LYS A 318 -14.85 -27.40 10.31
CA LYS A 318 -14.79 -28.65 11.10
C LYS A 318 -15.22 -29.89 10.30
N ASN A 319 -16.19 -29.72 9.41
CA ASN A 319 -16.74 -30.80 8.59
C ASN A 319 -16.27 -30.75 7.13
N LYS A 320 -15.32 -29.87 6.79
CA LYS A 320 -14.74 -29.82 5.45
C LYS A 320 -13.47 -30.66 5.41
N PRO A 321 -13.19 -31.35 4.29
CA PRO A 321 -11.89 -32.00 4.12
C PRO A 321 -10.80 -30.92 4.11
N LEU A 322 -10.13 -30.75 5.25
CA LEU A 322 -8.97 -29.87 5.36
C LEU A 322 -7.77 -30.57 4.74
N ASN A 323 -7.22 -29.97 3.69
CA ASN A 323 -5.87 -30.29 3.27
C ASN A 323 -4.92 -30.05 4.47
N SER A 324 -4.06 -31.03 4.78
CA SER A 324 -3.08 -30.98 5.87
C SER A 324 -2.21 -29.71 5.84
N LEU A 325 -2.01 -29.13 4.65
CA LEU A 325 -1.21 -27.93 4.42
C LEU A 325 -1.83 -26.61 4.94
N SER A 326 -3.15 -26.59 5.19
CA SER A 326 -3.88 -25.39 5.64
C SER A 326 -4.05 -25.32 7.16
N ARG A 327 -3.40 -26.20 7.92
CA ARG A 327 -3.50 -26.23 9.39
C ARG A 327 -2.58 -25.18 10.01
N SER A 328 -3.10 -24.48 11.01
CA SER A 328 -2.32 -23.54 11.80
C SER A 328 -1.27 -24.27 12.64
N VAL A 329 -0.09 -23.67 12.76
CA VAL A 329 1.07 -24.20 13.47
C VAL A 329 1.50 -23.19 14.51
N LEU A 330 1.59 -23.63 15.76
CA LEU A 330 2.26 -22.91 16.83
C LEU A 330 3.73 -23.33 16.84
N MET A 331 4.63 -22.36 16.76
CA MET A 331 6.06 -22.54 16.91
C MET A 331 6.48 -21.99 18.28
N CYS A 332 7.08 -22.84 19.09
CA CYS A 332 7.60 -22.50 20.42
C CYS A 332 9.12 -22.63 20.41
N LEU A 333 9.83 -21.74 21.09
CA LEU A 333 11.26 -21.94 21.33
C LEU A 333 11.46 -23.14 22.26
N GLU A 334 12.46 -23.98 21.99
CA GLU A 334 12.81 -25.09 22.86
C GLU A 334 13.47 -24.57 24.16
N ASN A 335 12.99 -25.05 25.32
CA ASN A 335 13.36 -24.55 26.66
C ASN A 335 14.88 -24.54 26.93
N ASN A 336 15.67 -25.40 26.27
CA ASN A 336 17.12 -25.47 26.44
C ASN A 336 17.90 -24.37 25.70
N SER A 337 17.21 -23.52 24.91
CA SER A 337 17.82 -22.40 24.16
C SER A 337 17.55 -21.03 24.79
N ILE A 338 16.86 -20.98 25.93
CA ILE A 338 16.49 -19.74 26.61
C ILE A 338 17.72 -19.16 27.33
N LYS A 339 18.30 -18.09 26.77
CA LYS A 339 19.20 -17.23 27.56
C LYS A 339 18.34 -16.44 28.56
N LYS A 340 18.80 -16.33 29.81
CA LYS A 340 18.14 -15.54 30.88
C LYS A 340 17.86 -14.13 30.34
N GLY A 341 16.59 -13.83 30.04
CA GLY A 341 16.13 -12.52 29.56
C GLY A 341 15.16 -12.59 28.38
N ASP A 342 15.12 -13.67 27.60
CA ASP A 342 14.19 -13.79 26.47
C ASP A 342 12.82 -14.32 26.92
N SER A 343 11.78 -13.51 26.73
CA SER A 343 10.39 -13.92 26.88
C SER A 343 10.08 -15.11 25.94
N ASN A 344 9.35 -16.13 26.42
CA ASN A 344 8.84 -17.25 25.61
C ASN A 344 8.21 -16.74 24.29
N GLN A 345 8.97 -16.75 23.19
CA GLN A 345 8.45 -16.33 21.88
C GLN A 345 7.66 -17.48 21.28
N GLU A 346 6.37 -17.50 21.56
CA GLU A 346 5.40 -18.28 20.80
C GLU A 346 5.00 -17.53 19.53
N MET A 347 5.14 -18.18 18.38
CA MET A 347 4.75 -17.60 17.09
C MET A 347 3.68 -18.47 16.44
N LEU A 348 2.52 -17.87 16.17
CA LEU A 348 1.41 -18.52 15.49
C LEU A 348 1.48 -18.30 13.99
N PHE A 349 1.47 -19.39 13.22
CA PHE A 349 1.39 -19.37 11.77
C PHE A 349 0.06 -19.96 11.32
N PHE A 350 -0.66 -19.25 10.46
CA PHE A 350 -1.99 -19.68 10.01
C PHE A 350 -1.98 -20.78 8.93
N SER A 351 -0.80 -21.25 8.53
CA SER A 351 -0.63 -22.46 7.73
C SER A 351 0.79 -23.00 7.89
N ILE A 352 1.00 -24.27 7.58
CA ILE A 352 2.34 -24.86 7.45
C ILE A 352 3.16 -24.08 6.43
N GLY A 353 2.55 -23.68 5.30
CA GLY A 353 3.22 -22.87 4.28
C GLY A 353 3.75 -21.54 4.80
N LYS A 354 2.98 -20.84 5.63
CA LYS A 354 3.40 -19.57 6.25
C LYS A 354 4.52 -19.77 7.28
N CYS A 355 4.50 -20.87 8.02
CA CYS A 355 5.59 -21.24 8.93
C CYS A 355 6.89 -21.55 8.15
N VAL A 356 6.79 -22.30 7.04
CA VAL A 356 7.93 -22.57 6.14
C VAL A 356 8.51 -21.26 5.58
N GLU A 357 7.67 -20.36 5.09
CA GLU A 357 8.08 -19.06 4.55
C GLU A 357 8.86 -18.25 5.60
N PHE A 358 8.37 -18.20 6.84
CA PHE A 358 9.06 -17.55 7.94
C PHE A 358 10.43 -18.18 8.25
N LEU A 359 10.50 -19.52 8.33
CA LEU A 359 11.75 -20.22 8.60
C LEU A 359 12.78 -19.97 7.49
N LYS A 360 12.35 -19.99 6.23
CA LYS A 360 13.21 -19.68 5.08
C LYS A 360 13.75 -18.25 5.14
N ASN A 361 12.91 -17.29 5.51
CA ASN A 361 13.33 -15.90 5.70
C ASN A 361 14.36 -15.74 6.84
N LYS A 362 14.36 -16.65 7.82
CA LYS A 362 15.40 -16.75 8.87
C LYS A 362 16.64 -17.55 8.45
N GLY A 363 16.73 -17.98 7.19
CA GLY A 363 17.81 -18.82 6.68
C GLY A 363 17.71 -20.31 7.08
N ILE A 364 16.57 -20.74 7.64
CA ILE A 364 16.34 -22.13 8.05
C ILE A 364 15.69 -22.89 6.89
N SER A 365 16.34 -23.98 6.45
CA SER A 365 15.90 -24.78 5.29
C SER A 365 14.71 -25.69 5.63
N ALA A 366 13.50 -25.13 5.65
CA ALA A 366 12.27 -25.88 5.94
C ALA A 366 11.45 -26.21 4.69
N THR A 367 10.82 -27.40 4.69
CA THR A 367 9.76 -27.76 3.74
C THR A 367 8.47 -28.12 4.48
N GLN A 368 7.34 -28.09 3.78
CA GLN A 368 6.05 -28.46 4.38
C GLN A 368 6.08 -29.91 4.88
N VAL A 369 6.71 -30.83 4.13
CA VAL A 369 6.86 -32.24 4.51
C VAL A 369 7.71 -32.36 5.78
N SER A 370 8.82 -31.62 5.86
CA SER A 370 9.68 -31.59 7.05
C SER A 370 8.88 -31.13 8.26
N LEU A 371 8.16 -30.02 8.15
CA LEU A 371 7.36 -29.48 9.26
C LEU A 371 6.25 -30.43 9.72
N VAL A 372 5.53 -31.08 8.80
CA VAL A 372 4.53 -32.10 9.16
C VAL A 372 5.16 -33.24 9.96
N LYS A 373 6.36 -33.70 9.55
CA LYS A 373 7.11 -34.74 10.27
C LYS A 373 7.50 -34.30 11.68
N TYR A 374 8.02 -33.09 11.85
CA TYR A 374 8.44 -32.58 13.17
C TYR A 374 7.26 -32.28 14.09
N ILE A 375 6.14 -31.79 13.54
CA ILE A 375 4.89 -31.64 14.30
C ILE A 375 4.37 -33.02 14.76
N GLY A 376 4.37 -34.01 13.87
CA GLY A 376 3.89 -35.36 14.19
C GLY A 376 4.78 -36.13 15.16
N THR A 377 6.10 -35.88 15.16
CA THR A 377 7.06 -36.53 16.06
C THR A 377 7.27 -35.76 17.37
N GLY A 378 6.79 -34.52 17.47
CA GLY A 378 6.99 -33.65 18.64
C GLY A 378 8.46 -33.27 18.91
N LYS A 379 9.38 -33.61 18.00
CA LYS A 379 10.81 -33.32 18.13
C LYS A 379 11.12 -31.88 17.77
N SER A 380 12.18 -31.34 18.36
CA SER A 380 12.66 -30.03 17.99
C SER A 380 13.29 -30.02 16.60
N TYR A 381 13.18 -28.86 15.95
CA TYR A 381 13.74 -28.61 14.63
C TYR A 381 14.35 -27.20 14.65
N HIS A 382 15.68 -27.14 14.54
CA HIS A 382 16.47 -25.90 14.69
C HIS A 382 16.14 -25.09 15.96
N GLY A 383 15.95 -25.77 17.09
CA GLY A 383 15.66 -25.13 18.39
C GLY A 383 14.22 -24.69 18.58
N TYR A 384 13.30 -25.12 17.71
CA TYR A 384 11.86 -24.86 17.82
C TYR A 384 11.05 -26.15 17.91
N ILE A 385 9.99 -26.14 18.71
CA ILE A 385 8.97 -27.19 18.79
C ILE A 385 7.71 -26.69 18.07
N PHE A 386 7.10 -27.55 17.26
CA PHE A 386 5.94 -27.20 16.44
C PHE A 386 4.73 -28.02 16.84
N LYS A 387 3.56 -27.38 16.97
CA LYS A 387 2.29 -28.04 17.31
C LYS A 387 1.18 -27.57 16.39
N TYR A 388 0.27 -28.49 16.01
CA TYR A 388 -1.00 -28.08 15.40
C TYR A 388 -1.86 -27.36 16.43
N VAL A 389 -2.61 -26.34 15.98
CA VAL A 389 -3.55 -25.59 16.80
C VAL A 389 -4.97 -25.89 16.40
#